data_AF-A0A1Y5FQL0-F1
#
_entry.id   AF-A0A1Y5FQL0-F1
#
_cell.length_a   1.000
_cell.length_b   1.000
_cell.length_c   1.000
_cell.angle_alpha   90.00
_cell.angle_beta   90.00
_cell.angle_gamma   90.00
#
_symmetry.space_group_name_H-M   'P 1'
#
loop_
_entity.id
_entity.type
_entity.pdbx_description
1 polymer ?
#
loop_
_entity_poly.entity_id
_entity_poly.type
_entity_poly.pdbx_seq_one_letter_code
_entity_poly.pdbx_strand_id
1 'polypeptide(L)' 'QFAHTGNAELAIVALSQVVLSEAGASWMVPAELYSPLDQQAVLLKRGAGNQAAIAFINFLKSNEAAVIIRKFGYTVVR' A
#
# COMPACT_ATOMS: atom_id res chain seq x y z
N GLN A 1 4.56 12.67 7.57
CA GLN A 1 4.21 14.10 7.79
C GLN A 1 5.34 14.83 8.51
N PHE A 2 5.79 14.42 9.71
CA PHE A 2 6.84 15.15 10.46
C PHE A 2 8.20 15.25 9.76
N ALA A 3 8.71 14.14 9.19
CA ALA A 3 9.97 14.20 8.43
C ALA A 3 9.86 15.04 7.15
N HIS A 4 8.69 15.01 6.50
CA HIS A 4 8.44 15.82 5.30
C HIS A 4 8.41 17.33 5.61
N THR A 5 7.97 17.72 6.81
CA THR A 5 7.95 19.14 7.24
C THR A 5 9.22 19.57 7.98
N GLY A 6 10.24 18.71 8.09
CA GLY A 6 11.47 18.99 8.83
C GLY A 6 11.32 18.98 10.36
N ASN A 7 10.17 18.54 10.88
CA ASN A 7 9.92 18.43 12.32
C ASN A 7 10.49 17.13 12.92
N ALA A 8 11.07 16.26 12.09
CA ALA A 8 11.86 15.11 12.48
C ALA A 8 12.96 14.90 11.43
N GLU A 9 14.16 14.52 11.87
CA GLU A 9 15.29 14.29 10.96
C GLU A 9 15.13 12.99 10.14
N LEU A 10 14.51 11.97 10.73
CA LEU A 10 14.28 10.65 10.12
C LEU A 10 12.90 10.10 10.51
N ALA A 11 12.33 9.26 9.65
CA ALA A 11 11.10 8.51 9.94
C ALA A 11 11.07 7.18 9.18
N ILE A 12 10.49 6.16 9.81
CA ILE A 12 10.06 4.94 9.11
C ILE A 12 8.65 5.19 8.57
N VAL A 13 8.47 4.99 7.28
CA VAL A 13 7.21 5.26 6.56
C VAL A 13 6.89 4.12 5.61
N ALA A 14 5.64 4.05 5.15
CA ALA A 14 5.28 3.14 4.07
C ALA A 14 5.94 3.59 2.77
N LEU A 15 6.54 2.66 2.01
CA LEU A 15 7.18 2.95 0.73
C LEU A 15 6.24 3.68 -0.24
N SER A 16 4.95 3.36 -0.20
CA SER A 16 3.90 4.00 -1.01
C SER A 16 3.78 5.51 -0.81
N GLN A 17 4.27 6.06 0.30
CA GLN A 17 4.27 7.50 0.57
C GLN A 17 5.43 8.24 -0.11
N VAL A 18 6.49 7.52 -0.50
CA VAL A 18 7.75 8.13 -0.96
C VAL A 18 8.25 7.58 -2.30
N VAL A 19 7.74 6.44 -2.78
CA VAL A 19 8.23 5.76 -3.99
C VAL A 19 8.12 6.58 -5.28
N LEU A 20 7.19 7.52 -5.34
CA LEU A 20 7.03 8.45 -6.46
C LEU A 20 7.58 9.86 -6.16
N SER A 21 8.17 10.06 -5.00
CA SER A 21 8.76 11.34 -4.59
C SER A 21 10.24 11.35 -4.94
N GLU A 22 10.70 12.43 -5.57
CA GLU A 22 12.13 12.68 -5.81
C GLU A 22 12.77 13.46 -4.64
N ALA A 23 11.98 13.84 -3.63
CA ALA A 23 12.45 14.63 -2.51
C ALA A 23 13.13 13.79 -1.43
N GLY A 24 14.29 14.26 -0.97
CA GLY A 24 15.04 13.67 0.14
C GLY A 24 15.82 12.42 -0.25
N ALA A 25 16.16 11.63 0.76
CA ALA A 25 16.81 10.33 0.59
C ALA A 25 16.03 9.27 1.36
N SER A 26 16.00 8.05 0.83
CA SER A 26 15.36 6.92 1.48
C SER A 26 16.27 5.70 1.45
N TRP A 27 16.12 4.85 2.45
CA TRP A 27 16.80 3.57 2.55
C TRP A 27 15.75 2.49 2.80
N MET A 28 15.82 1.40 2.02
CA MET A 28 14.92 0.27 2.18
C MET A 28 15.40 -0.59 3.34
N VAL A 29 14.55 -0.76 4.35
CA VAL A 29 14.84 -1.66 5.48
C VAL A 29 14.89 -3.10 4.95
N PRO A 30 15.96 -3.87 5.23
CA PRO A 30 16.05 -5.28 4.85
C PRO A 30 14.90 -6.12 5.39
N ALA A 31 14.37 -7.03 4.58
CA ALA A 31 13.17 -7.80 4.89
C ALA A 31 13.33 -8.76 6.08
N GLU A 32 14.57 -9.20 6.37
CA GLU A 32 14.92 -10.04 7.51
C GLU A 32 14.79 -9.33 8.87
N LEU A 33 14.63 -8.00 8.87
CA LEU A 33 14.52 -7.20 10.08
C LEU A 33 13.07 -7.00 10.54
N TYR A 34 12.07 -7.48 9.79
CA TYR A 34 10.66 -7.31 10.15
C TYR A 34 9.76 -8.43 9.63
N SER A 35 8.66 -8.68 10.33
CA SER A 35 7.61 -9.58 9.83
C SER A 35 6.88 -8.95 8.65
N PRO A 36 6.54 -9.69 7.58
CA PRO A 36 5.83 -9.16 6.42
C PRO A 36 4.60 -8.32 6.79
N LEU A 37 4.41 -7.20 6.10
CA LEU A 37 3.27 -6.30 6.28
C LEU A 37 2.14 -6.68 5.32
N ASP A 38 1.48 -7.81 5.59
CA ASP A 38 0.40 -8.32 4.75
C ASP A 38 -0.87 -7.46 4.90
N GLN A 39 -1.35 -6.91 3.79
CA GLN A 39 -2.58 -6.12 3.74
C GLN A 39 -3.73 -6.95 3.14
N GLN A 40 -4.85 -6.98 3.85
CA GLN A 40 -6.05 -7.71 3.43
C GLN A 40 -7.25 -6.77 3.26
N ALA A 41 -8.15 -7.15 2.36
CA ALA A 41 -9.43 -6.49 2.16
C ALA A 41 -10.56 -7.51 2.31
N VAL A 42 -11.65 -7.10 2.96
CA VAL A 42 -12.83 -7.94 3.18
C VAL A 42 -14.10 -7.20 2.79
N LEU A 43 -15.08 -7.93 2.25
CA LEU A 43 -16.43 -7.42 2.05
C LEU A 43 -17.21 -7.54 3.36
N LEU A 44 -17.66 -6.42 3.91
CA LEU A 44 -18.49 -6.43 5.11
C LEU A 44 -19.85 -7.08 4.81
N LYS A 45 -20.41 -7.80 5.80
CA LYS A 45 -21.72 -8.47 5.68
C LYS A 45 -22.83 -7.54 5.21
N ARG A 46 -22.83 -6.29 5.69
CA ARG A 46 -23.79 -5.25 5.27
C ARG A 46 -23.71 -4.93 3.76
N GLY A 47 -22.53 -5.07 3.15
CA GLY A 47 -22.29 -4.84 1.73
C GLY A 47 -22.47 -6.07 0.85
N ALA A 48 -22.83 -7.23 1.40
CA ALA A 48 -22.92 -8.48 0.64
C ALA A 48 -23.96 -8.46 -0.50
N GLY A 49 -25.00 -7.63 -0.38
CA GLY A 49 -25.98 -7.40 -1.44
C GLY A 49 -25.69 -6.17 -2.32
N ASN A 50 -24.63 -5.41 -2.04
CA ASN A 50 -24.29 -4.20 -2.77
C ASN A 50 -23.40 -4.55 -3.97
N GLN A 51 -23.97 -4.45 -5.17
CA GLN A 51 -23.28 -4.76 -6.42
C GLN A 51 -22.00 -3.92 -6.62
N ALA A 52 -21.99 -2.65 -6.20
CA ALA A 52 -20.80 -1.80 -6.31
C ALA A 52 -19.67 -2.28 -5.37
N ALA A 53 -20.01 -2.73 -4.17
CA ALA A 53 -19.02 -3.26 -3.23
C ALA A 53 -18.42 -4.60 -3.73
N ILE A 54 -19.25 -5.48 -4.29
CA ILE A 54 -18.80 -6.72 -4.95
C ILE A 54 -17.91 -6.40 -6.14
N ALA A 55 -18.33 -5.47 -7.01
CA ALA A 55 -17.57 -5.06 -8.18
C ALA A 55 -16.20 -4.48 -7.78
N PHE A 56 -16.14 -3.68 -6.71
CA PHE A 56 -14.88 -3.13 -6.21
C PHE A 56 -13.92 -4.20 -5.69
N ILE A 57 -14.39 -5.18 -4.91
CA ILE A 57 -13.56 -6.31 -4.47
C ILE A 57 -13.05 -7.14 -5.66
N ASN A 58 -13.89 -7.35 -6.68
CA ASN A 58 -13.47 -8.03 -7.90
C ASN A 58 -12.44 -7.21 -8.69
N PHE A 59 -12.61 -5.89 -8.77
CA PHE A 59 -11.64 -4.99 -9.38
C PHE A 59 -10.30 -5.05 -8.67
N LEU A 60 -10.26 -5.03 -7.33
CA LEU A 60 -9.01 -5.13 -6.57
C LEU A 60 -8.22 -6.41 -6.87
N LYS A 61 -8.88 -7.49 -7.32
CA LYS A 61 -8.25 -8.77 -7.73
C LYS A 61 -7.82 -8.80 -9.21
N SER A 62 -8.14 -7.77 -9.98
CA SER A 62 -7.86 -7.72 -11.42
C SER A 62 -6.38 -7.40 -11.71
N ASN A 63 -5.95 -7.70 -12.94
CA ASN A 63 -4.62 -7.31 -13.43
C ASN A 63 -4.42 -5.79 -13.43
N GLU A 64 -5.47 -5.03 -13.72
CA GLU A 64 -5.43 -3.56 -13.74
C GLU A 64 -5.11 -3.00 -12.35
N ALA A 65 -5.86 -3.43 -11.33
CA ALA A 65 -5.57 -3.04 -9.96
C ALA A 65 -4.18 -3.49 -9.51
N ALA A 66 -3.75 -4.69 -9.91
CA ALA A 66 -2.42 -5.20 -9.58
C ALA A 66 -1.27 -4.34 -10.15
N VAL A 67 -1.46 -3.71 -11.32
CA VAL A 67 -0.50 -2.74 -11.88
C VAL A 67 -0.43 -1.50 -11.00
N ILE A 68 -1.58 -0.97 -10.57
CA ILE A 68 -1.64 0.21 -9.69
C ILE A 68 -0.98 -0.10 -8.34
N ILE A 69 -1.31 -1.24 -7.72
CA ILE A 69 -0.75 -1.67 -6.43
C ILE A 69 0.78 -1.76 -6.50
N ARG A 70 1.33 -2.39 -7.54
CA ARG A 70 2.78 -2.50 -7.74
C ARG A 70 3.45 -1.16 -8.00
N LYS A 71 2.80 -0.24 -8.74
CA LYS A 71 3.32 1.11 -8.99
C LYS A 71 3.61 1.87 -7.69
N PHE A 72 2.85 1.61 -6.63
CA PHE A 72 3.05 2.21 -5.32
C PHE A 72 3.93 1.38 -4.36
N GLY A 73 4.68 0.39 -4.88
CA GLY A 73 5.67 -0.36 -4.10
C GLY A 73 5.11 -1.50 -3.26
N TYR A 74 3.85 -1.88 -3.46
CA TYR A 74 3.27 -3.07 -2.83
C TYR A 74 3.47 -4.32 -3.68
N THR A 75 3.39 -5.49 -3.04
CA THR A 75 3.35 -6.79 -3.71
C THR A 75 1.91 -7.33 -3.72
N VAL A 76 1.62 -8.24 -4.64
CA VAL A 76 0.35 -8.98 -4.68
C VAL A 76 0.65 -10.47 -4.70
N VAL A 77 -0.04 -11.23 -3.86
CA VAL A 77 -0.03 -12.69 -3.88
C VAL A 77 -1.10 -13.13 -4.87
N ARG A 78 -0.74 -13.95 -5.86
CA ARG A 78 -1.68 -14.50 -6.84
C ARG A 78 -2.46 -15.66 -6.24
#